data_AF-A0A932SXC4-F1
#
_entry.id   AF-A0A932SXC4-F1
#
_cell.length_a   1.000
_cell.length_b   1.000
_cell.length_c   1.000
_cell.angle_alpha   90.00
_cell.angle_beta   90.00
_cell.angle_gamma   90.00
#
_symmetry.space_group_name_H-M   'P 1'
#
loop_
_entity.id
_entity.type
_entity.pdbx_description
1 polymer ?
#
loop_
_entity_poly.entity_id
_entity_poly.type
_entity_poly.pdbx_seq_one_letter_code
_entity_poly.pdbx_strand_id
1 'polypeptide(L)'
;MQRLPRIHAAIAVASFSIAVTAHGATPKNSVKPDPGRDAVRNVLRAEVAGPIDRRAQLANAIEKTPDSAIAHWQAGYVRAGSDWRRFEDSARAALSGESLLAYRQQRARAQRTAADQLKLADWCRARNLPDQERAHLFAVLALGAGDAVEQIAGRLGYQQIGGRWLSREQLLEWNELNRRAEQSLKKWEPQLTKQAERLARSPAQREQAVAGLKKSVDLSAVAAIEYVLAGRDEETALVAVELLRPMEGFEASLALARQAVFSPWEAVRKSAGAALPGRPLDDFVPDLLGLLRTPIKSDL
;
A
#
# COMPACT_ATOMS: atom_id res chain seq x y z
N MET A 1 36.59 -33.62 -6.45
CA MET A 1 36.43 -32.49 -5.52
C MET A 1 36.52 -31.18 -6.29
N GLN A 2 35.39 -30.59 -6.67
CA GLN A 2 35.31 -29.19 -7.10
C GLN A 2 34.00 -28.64 -6.53
N ARG A 3 34.11 -27.68 -5.61
CA ARG A 3 32.99 -26.97 -5.00
C ARG A 3 32.50 -25.91 -5.98
N LEU A 4 31.25 -26.03 -6.43
CA LEU A 4 30.57 -24.97 -7.17
C LEU A 4 30.19 -23.82 -6.20
N PRO A 5 30.26 -22.56 -6.67
CA PRO A 5 30.09 -21.37 -5.82
C PRO A 5 28.62 -21.18 -5.40
N ARG A 6 28.44 -20.65 -4.19
CA ARG A 6 27.15 -20.18 -3.67
C ARG A 6 26.66 -19.02 -4.53
N ILE A 7 25.78 -19.31 -5.47
CA ILE A 7 25.03 -18.31 -6.22
C ILE A 7 24.07 -17.65 -5.22
N HIS A 8 24.25 -16.36 -5.00
CA HIS A 8 23.25 -15.52 -4.34
C HIS A 8 21.99 -15.61 -5.19
N ALA A 9 20.98 -16.32 -4.69
CA ALA A 9 19.68 -16.41 -5.34
C ALA A 9 19.05 -15.01 -5.31
N ALA A 10 19.18 -14.29 -6.43
CA ALA A 10 18.27 -13.23 -6.78
C ALA A 10 16.86 -13.80 -6.68
N ILE A 11 16.05 -13.18 -5.83
CA ILE A 11 14.66 -13.53 -5.56
C ILE A 11 13.88 -13.36 -6.87
N ALA A 12 13.81 -14.43 -7.66
CA ALA A 12 12.83 -14.59 -8.70
C ALA A 12 11.55 -15.11 -8.04
N VAL A 13 10.82 -14.20 -7.39
CA VAL A 13 9.37 -14.40 -7.25
C VAL A 13 8.87 -14.52 -8.69
N ALA A 14 8.33 -15.69 -9.05
CA ALA A 14 7.63 -15.86 -10.31
C ALA A 14 6.77 -14.63 -10.54
N SER A 15 6.97 -13.97 -11.68
CA SER A 15 6.36 -12.69 -12.07
C SER A 15 4.84 -12.75 -12.00
N PHE A 16 4.30 -12.59 -10.79
CA PHE A 16 2.93 -12.25 -10.55
C PHE A 16 2.94 -10.77 -10.22
N SER A 17 2.30 -10.00 -11.09
CA SER A 17 2.03 -8.59 -10.88
C SER A 17 1.22 -8.44 -9.61
N ILE A 18 1.88 -8.32 -8.46
CA ILE A 18 1.23 -7.87 -7.22
C ILE A 18 0.86 -6.41 -7.48
N ALA A 19 -0.36 -6.16 -7.93
CA ALA A 19 -0.96 -4.85 -7.75
C ALA A 19 -0.90 -4.59 -6.24
N VAL A 20 0.05 -3.77 -5.79
CA VAL A 20 0.08 -3.27 -4.41
C VAL A 20 -1.18 -2.43 -4.27
N THR A 21 -2.26 -3.04 -3.78
CA THR A 21 -3.42 -2.29 -3.35
C THR A 21 -3.19 -1.95 -1.88
N ALA A 22 -3.17 -0.64 -1.60
CA ALA A 22 -2.97 -0.12 -0.25
C ALA A 22 -4.11 -0.61 0.65
N HIS A 23 -3.85 -1.68 1.42
CA HIS A 23 -4.68 -2.08 2.55
C HIS A 23 -3.78 -2.03 3.79
N GLY A 24 -3.96 -0.96 4.56
CA GLY A 24 -3.16 -0.64 5.72
C GLY A 24 -3.40 -1.63 6.85
N ALA A 25 -2.50 -2.59 7.01
CA ALA A 25 -2.25 -3.18 8.32
C ALA A 25 -1.60 -2.09 9.19
N THR A 26 -2.32 -1.61 10.20
CA THR A 26 -1.80 -0.64 11.15
C THR A 26 -0.51 -1.15 11.79
N PRO A 27 0.63 -0.41 11.68
CA PRO A 27 1.86 -0.81 12.33
C PRO A 27 1.68 -0.87 13.85
N LYS A 28 2.34 -1.83 14.52
CA LYS A 28 2.42 -1.96 15.99
C LYS A 28 3.14 -0.80 16.69
N ASN A 29 3.71 0.14 15.93
CA ASN A 29 3.86 1.52 16.38
C ASN A 29 2.65 2.28 15.86
N SER A 30 1.51 2.16 16.56
CA SER A 30 0.37 3.00 16.27
C SER A 30 0.88 4.43 16.36
N VAL A 31 0.87 5.17 15.26
CA VAL A 31 0.90 6.63 15.31
C VAL A 31 -0.10 6.99 16.38
N LYS A 32 0.36 7.62 17.46
CA LYS A 32 -0.52 7.97 18.58
C LYS A 32 -1.74 8.65 17.94
N PRO A 33 -2.95 8.15 18.21
CA PRO A 33 -4.13 8.70 17.57
C PRO A 33 -4.14 10.20 17.87
N ASP A 34 -4.41 10.99 16.84
CA ASP A 34 -4.45 12.44 16.97
C ASP A 34 -5.36 12.82 18.16
N PRO A 35 -4.91 13.71 19.06
CA PRO A 35 -5.60 14.00 20.31
C PRO A 35 -7.03 14.55 20.12
N GLY A 36 -7.36 15.09 18.94
CA GLY A 36 -8.71 15.55 18.60
C GLY A 36 -9.61 14.49 17.95
N ARG A 37 -9.16 13.23 17.84
CA ARG A 37 -9.87 12.16 17.09
C ARG A 37 -11.29 11.92 17.56
N ASP A 38 -11.53 11.89 18.86
CA ASP A 38 -12.85 11.58 19.39
C ASP A 38 -13.81 12.77 19.25
N ALA A 39 -13.31 14.00 19.40
CA ALA A 39 -14.08 15.20 19.12
C ALA A 39 -14.53 15.27 17.65
N VAL A 40 -13.61 15.04 16.72
CA VAL A 40 -13.93 14.98 15.28
C VAL A 40 -14.95 13.88 14.98
N ARG A 41 -14.77 12.68 15.55
CA ARG A 41 -15.70 11.58 15.36
C ARG A 41 -17.12 11.93 15.81
N ASN A 42 -17.26 12.62 16.93
CA ASN A 42 -18.56 13.05 17.45
C ASN A 42 -19.23 14.07 16.52
N VAL A 43 -18.48 15.05 16.04
CA VAL A 43 -18.95 16.06 15.08
C VAL A 43 -19.41 15.42 13.77
N LEU A 44 -18.61 14.51 13.21
CA LEU A 44 -18.99 13.78 11.98
C LEU A 44 -20.24 12.92 12.18
N ARG A 45 -20.44 12.32 13.36
CA ARG A 45 -21.68 11.59 13.68
C ARG A 45 -22.88 12.52 13.80
N ALA A 46 -22.73 13.69 14.41
CA ALA A 46 -23.80 14.67 14.53
C ALA A 46 -24.23 15.21 13.15
N GLU A 47 -23.29 15.33 12.21
CA GLU A 47 -23.58 15.76 10.84
C GLU A 47 -24.44 14.78 10.04
N VAL A 48 -24.37 13.48 10.37
CA VAL A 48 -25.27 12.48 9.78
C VAL A 48 -26.74 12.81 10.08
N ALA A 49 -27.02 13.45 11.22
CA ALA A 49 -28.36 13.85 11.61
C ALA A 49 -28.82 15.18 10.98
N GLY A 50 -27.92 15.93 10.35
CA GLY A 50 -28.25 17.18 9.65
C GLY A 50 -27.07 18.16 9.55
N PRO A 51 -27.24 19.28 8.82
CA PRO A 51 -26.21 20.30 8.68
C PRO A 51 -25.76 20.84 10.05
N ILE A 52 -24.46 20.90 10.26
CA ILE A 52 -23.86 21.44 11.48
C ILE A 52 -22.75 22.43 11.14
N ASP A 53 -22.49 23.37 12.06
CA ASP A 53 -21.27 24.17 12.04
C ASP A 53 -20.13 23.38 12.73
N ARG A 54 -19.36 22.65 11.92
CA ARG A 54 -18.21 21.88 12.41
C ARG A 54 -17.19 22.76 13.15
N ARG A 55 -17.00 24.01 12.72
CA ARG A 55 -16.03 24.93 13.32
C ARG A 55 -16.44 25.31 14.72
N ALA A 56 -17.70 25.70 14.91
CA ALA A 56 -18.23 26.02 16.23
C ALA A 56 -18.15 24.81 17.18
N GLN A 57 -18.50 23.61 16.69
CA GLN A 57 -18.46 22.39 17.53
C GLN A 57 -17.04 21.93 17.88
N LEU A 58 -16.05 22.21 17.04
CA LEU A 58 -14.65 21.83 17.28
C LEU A 58 -13.84 22.90 18.03
N ALA A 59 -14.37 24.10 18.27
CA ALA A 59 -13.64 25.21 18.88
C ALA A 59 -12.99 24.83 20.24
N ASN A 60 -13.76 24.22 21.13
CA ASN A 60 -13.26 23.76 22.45
C ASN A 60 -12.24 22.63 22.33
N ALA A 61 -12.42 21.72 21.36
CA ALA A 61 -11.47 20.64 21.12
C ALA A 61 -10.11 21.18 20.63
N ILE A 62 -10.14 22.19 19.74
CA ILE A 62 -8.95 22.89 19.25
C ILE A 62 -8.24 23.62 20.39
N GLU A 63 -8.97 24.31 21.26
CA GLU A 63 -8.39 25.00 22.43
C GLU A 63 -7.69 24.03 23.39
N LYS A 64 -8.30 22.87 23.65
CA LYS A 64 -7.72 21.82 24.52
C LYS A 64 -6.62 21.01 23.86
N THR A 65 -6.62 20.91 22.54
CA THR A 65 -5.66 20.13 21.76
C THR A 65 -5.12 20.94 20.59
N PRO A 66 -4.29 21.97 20.84
CA PRO A 66 -3.79 22.87 19.78
C PRO A 66 -2.98 22.15 18.70
N ASP A 67 -2.39 21.00 19.04
CA ASP A 67 -1.59 20.19 18.11
C ASP A 67 -2.43 19.20 17.28
N SER A 68 -3.75 19.12 17.49
CA SER A 68 -4.63 18.23 16.72
C SER A 68 -4.77 18.71 15.28
N ALA A 69 -4.07 18.05 14.36
CA ALA A 69 -4.16 18.38 12.94
C ALA A 69 -5.56 18.11 12.39
N ILE A 70 -6.18 17.00 12.80
CA ILE A 70 -7.50 16.62 12.28
C ILE A 70 -8.62 17.54 12.77
N ALA A 71 -8.56 18.05 14.01
CA ALA A 71 -9.56 18.98 14.51
C ALA A 71 -9.50 20.32 13.76
N HIS A 72 -8.28 20.82 13.52
CA HIS A 72 -8.06 22.01 12.71
C HIS A 72 -8.59 21.84 11.28
N TRP A 73 -8.28 20.72 10.62
CA TRP A 73 -8.75 20.46 9.25
C TRP A 73 -10.27 20.43 9.17
N GLN A 74 -10.93 19.71 10.09
CA GLN A 74 -12.38 19.56 10.10
C GLN A 74 -13.11 20.87 10.47
N ALA A 75 -12.45 21.79 11.18
CA ALA A 75 -12.95 23.14 11.46
C ALA A 75 -12.66 24.16 10.34
N GLY A 76 -12.03 23.73 9.24
CA GLY A 76 -11.72 24.58 8.08
C GLY A 76 -10.45 25.40 8.25
N TYR A 77 -9.47 24.92 9.00
CA TYR A 77 -8.13 25.49 9.07
C TYR A 77 -7.17 24.70 8.16
N VAL A 78 -6.21 25.41 7.59
CA VAL A 78 -5.08 24.86 6.84
C VAL A 78 -3.79 25.27 7.53
N ARG A 79 -2.79 24.40 7.46
CA ARG A 79 -1.47 24.67 8.02
C ARG A 79 -0.65 25.47 7.03
N ALA A 80 -0.24 26.67 7.41
CA ALA A 80 0.64 27.54 6.63
C ALA A 80 1.93 27.79 7.43
N GLY A 81 2.98 27.03 7.11
CA GLY A 81 4.20 27.02 7.92
C GLY A 81 3.97 26.37 9.28
N SER A 82 4.34 27.06 10.36
CA SER A 82 4.08 26.64 11.74
C SER A 82 2.63 26.89 12.19
N ASP A 83 1.88 27.71 11.46
CA ASP A 83 0.64 28.27 11.98
C ASP A 83 -0.59 27.61 11.35
N TRP A 84 -1.63 27.40 12.16
CA TRP A 84 -2.96 27.09 11.67
C TRP A 84 -3.69 28.37 11.29
N ARG A 85 -4.11 28.47 10.03
CA ARG A 85 -4.87 29.62 9.52
C ARG A 85 -6.18 29.14 8.97
N ARG A 86 -7.24 29.94 9.11
CA ARG A 86 -8.52 29.62 8.47
C ARG A 86 -8.32 29.54 6.97
N PHE A 87 -8.98 28.59 6.34
CA PHE A 87 -8.90 28.41 4.89
C PHE A 87 -9.26 29.71 4.15
N GLU A 88 -10.31 30.42 4.61
CA GLU A 88 -10.77 31.66 3.98
C GLU A 88 -9.74 32.80 4.10
N ASP A 89 -8.95 32.81 5.18
CA ASP A 89 -7.90 33.80 5.42
C ASP A 89 -6.61 33.42 4.68
N SER A 90 -6.35 32.12 4.55
CA SER A 90 -5.18 31.58 3.84
C SER A 90 -5.24 31.83 2.33
N ALA A 91 -6.44 31.77 1.72
CA ALA A 91 -6.65 32.14 0.33
C ALA A 91 -6.31 33.62 0.08
N ARG A 92 -6.55 34.47 1.09
CA ARG A 92 -6.24 35.91 1.03
C ARG A 92 -4.74 36.20 1.16
N ALA A 93 -4.02 35.43 1.98
CA ALA A 93 -2.56 35.51 2.10
C ALA A 93 -1.80 34.86 0.93
N ALA A 94 -2.36 33.82 0.29
CA ALA A 94 -1.79 33.22 -0.92
C ALA A 94 -1.86 34.15 -2.14
N LEU A 95 -2.72 35.18 -2.11
CA LEU A 95 -2.79 36.22 -3.12
C LEU A 95 -1.64 37.24 -3.03
N SER A 96 -0.89 37.29 -1.92
CA SER A 96 0.12 38.33 -1.68
C SER A 96 1.57 37.86 -1.86
N GLY A 97 1.82 36.59 -2.20
CA GLY A 97 3.16 36.17 -2.58
C GLY A 97 3.49 36.65 -3.99
N GLU A 98 4.47 37.54 -4.15
CA GLU A 98 4.96 38.03 -5.45
C GLU A 98 5.21 36.87 -6.45
N SER A 99 5.72 35.75 -5.95
CA SER A 99 5.95 34.51 -6.71
C SER A 99 4.66 33.87 -7.24
N LEU A 100 3.55 33.88 -6.48
CA LEU A 100 2.26 33.31 -6.91
C LEU A 100 1.51 34.22 -7.91
N LEU A 101 1.65 35.54 -7.81
CA LEU A 101 1.13 36.46 -8.82
C LEU A 101 1.89 36.29 -10.14
N ALA A 102 3.22 36.26 -10.10
CA ALA A 102 4.05 35.98 -11.26
C ALA A 102 3.72 34.62 -11.89
N TYR A 103 3.50 33.59 -11.06
CA TYR A 103 3.07 32.26 -11.51
C TYR A 103 1.77 32.31 -12.32
N ARG A 104 0.75 33.02 -11.81
CA ARG A 104 -0.55 33.11 -12.50
C ARG A 104 -0.43 33.81 -13.85
N GLN A 105 0.36 34.87 -13.93
CA GLN A 105 0.63 35.57 -15.19
C GLN A 105 1.35 34.67 -16.18
N GLN A 106 2.37 33.93 -15.73
CA GLN A 106 3.12 33.00 -16.56
C GLN A 106 2.23 31.85 -17.07
N ARG A 107 1.40 31.27 -16.17
CA ARG A 107 0.44 30.22 -16.51
C ARG A 107 -0.60 30.67 -17.53
N ALA A 108 -1.09 31.91 -17.43
CA ALA A 108 -2.09 32.45 -18.37
C ALA A 108 -1.56 32.57 -19.80
N ARG A 109 -0.24 32.70 -19.97
CA ARG A 109 0.41 32.83 -21.29
C ARG A 109 0.83 31.48 -21.90
N ALA A 110 0.93 30.44 -21.09
CA ALA A 110 1.40 29.14 -21.54
C ALA A 110 0.33 28.37 -22.31
N GLN A 111 0.75 27.64 -23.35
CA GLN A 111 -0.16 26.76 -24.08
C GLN A 111 -0.39 25.44 -23.33
N ARG A 112 -1.47 24.73 -23.70
CA ARG A 112 -1.79 23.40 -23.17
C ARG A 112 -1.03 22.30 -23.94
N THR A 113 0.29 22.44 -24.03
CA THR A 113 1.19 21.46 -24.68
C THR A 113 2.16 20.87 -23.65
N ALA A 114 2.60 19.63 -23.85
CA ALA A 114 3.55 18.98 -22.95
C ALA A 114 4.83 19.81 -22.75
N ALA A 115 5.37 20.38 -23.83
CA ALA A 115 6.56 21.24 -23.79
C ALA A 115 6.35 22.50 -22.94
N ASP A 116 5.23 23.21 -23.09
CA ASP A 116 4.98 24.43 -22.31
C ASP A 116 4.63 24.12 -20.85
N GLN A 117 3.95 23.01 -20.57
CA GLN A 117 3.74 22.56 -19.19
C GLN A 117 5.08 22.20 -18.52
N LEU A 118 6.01 21.56 -19.23
CA LEU A 118 7.33 21.24 -18.68
C LEU A 118 8.13 22.52 -18.37
N LYS A 119 8.13 23.52 -19.27
CA LYS A 119 8.74 24.83 -19.01
C LYS A 119 8.14 25.52 -17.78
N LEU A 120 6.83 25.44 -17.59
CA LEU A 120 6.18 25.96 -16.39
C LEU A 120 6.61 25.21 -15.14
N ALA A 121 6.72 23.88 -15.19
CA ALA A 121 7.21 23.09 -14.08
C ALA A 121 8.64 23.51 -13.68
N ASP A 122 9.53 23.69 -14.65
CA ASP A 122 10.90 24.16 -14.42
C ASP A 122 10.95 25.57 -13.81
N TRP A 123 10.11 26.47 -14.33
CA TRP A 123 9.98 27.83 -13.80
C TRP A 123 9.49 27.83 -12.35
N CYS A 124 8.53 26.97 -12.01
CA CYS A 124 8.00 26.81 -10.66
C CYS A 124 9.07 26.23 -9.71
N ARG A 125 9.82 25.22 -10.17
CA ARG A 125 10.94 24.62 -9.43
C ARG A 125 11.98 25.66 -9.05
N ALA A 126 12.40 26.49 -10.01
CA ALA A 126 13.39 27.55 -9.80
C ALA A 126 12.94 28.63 -8.79
N ARG A 127 11.63 28.70 -8.50
CA ARG A 127 11.02 29.68 -7.58
C ARG A 127 10.46 29.05 -6.31
N ASN A 128 10.83 27.80 -6.02
CA ASN A 128 10.37 27.05 -4.84
C ASN A 128 8.84 27.00 -4.74
N LEU A 129 8.16 26.72 -5.86
CA LEU A 129 6.72 26.52 -5.96
C LEU A 129 6.38 25.04 -6.20
N PRO A 130 6.54 24.15 -5.19
CA PRO A 130 6.50 22.70 -5.39
C PRO A 130 5.11 22.16 -5.77
N ASP A 131 4.04 22.74 -5.24
CA ASP A 131 2.68 22.32 -5.58
C ASP A 131 2.33 22.64 -7.04
N GLN A 132 2.78 23.82 -7.52
CA GLN A 132 2.60 24.25 -8.90
C GLN A 132 3.50 23.44 -9.85
N GLU A 133 4.76 23.19 -9.48
CA GLU A 133 5.64 22.27 -10.23
C GLU A 133 4.96 20.91 -10.40
N ARG A 134 4.48 20.31 -9.30
CA ARG A 134 3.81 19.01 -9.31
C ARG A 134 2.59 19.00 -10.23
N ALA A 135 1.74 20.04 -10.17
CA ALA A 135 0.57 20.14 -11.03
C ALA A 135 0.94 20.18 -12.52
N HIS A 136 1.99 20.91 -12.87
CA HIS A 136 2.46 20.99 -14.25
C HIS A 136 3.12 19.70 -14.72
N LEU A 137 3.90 19.01 -13.88
CA LEU A 137 4.47 17.70 -14.20
C LEU A 137 3.39 16.65 -14.49
N PHE A 138 2.32 16.60 -13.71
CA PHE A 138 1.16 15.74 -14.03
C PHE A 138 0.49 16.12 -15.35
N ALA A 139 0.41 17.41 -15.66
CA ALA A 139 -0.11 17.87 -16.95
C ALA A 139 0.78 17.42 -18.12
N VAL A 140 2.11 17.40 -17.97
CA VAL A 140 3.02 16.85 -18.99
C VAL A 140 2.76 15.36 -19.22
N LEU A 141 2.63 14.57 -18.15
CA LEU A 141 2.30 13.14 -18.26
C LEU A 141 0.96 12.92 -18.99
N ALA A 142 -0.06 13.73 -18.67
CA ALA A 142 -1.38 13.62 -19.28
C ALA A 142 -1.42 14.05 -20.77
N LEU A 143 -0.53 14.96 -21.18
CA LEU A 143 -0.43 15.45 -22.56
C LEU A 143 0.52 14.63 -23.44
N GLY A 144 1.13 13.57 -22.89
CA GLY A 144 2.15 12.78 -23.56
C GLY A 144 3.56 13.30 -23.26
N ALA A 145 4.25 12.63 -22.34
CA ALA A 145 5.60 13.01 -21.92
C ALA A 145 6.73 12.45 -22.81
N GLY A 146 6.44 11.48 -23.68
CA GLY A 146 7.45 10.82 -24.52
C GLY A 146 8.62 10.30 -23.69
N ASP A 147 9.84 10.62 -24.11
CA ASP A 147 11.07 10.19 -23.44
C ASP A 147 11.29 10.86 -22.06
N ALA A 148 10.51 11.89 -21.71
CA ALA A 148 10.67 12.61 -20.44
C ALA A 148 9.97 11.93 -19.25
N VAL A 149 9.26 10.80 -19.44
CA VAL A 149 8.48 10.11 -18.39
C VAL A 149 9.33 9.82 -17.15
N GLU A 150 10.53 9.27 -17.34
CA GLU A 150 11.42 8.89 -16.23
C GLU A 150 11.88 10.11 -15.43
N GLN A 151 12.30 11.17 -16.10
CA GLN A 151 12.69 12.43 -15.46
C GLN A 151 11.53 13.03 -14.66
N ILE A 152 10.33 13.05 -15.24
CA ILE A 152 9.13 13.62 -14.62
C ILE A 152 8.72 12.78 -13.40
N ALA A 153 8.71 11.45 -13.53
CA ALA A 153 8.39 10.53 -12.44
C ALA A 153 9.37 10.72 -11.27
N GLY A 154 10.67 10.83 -11.55
CA GLY A 154 11.68 11.12 -10.53
C GLY A 154 11.45 12.45 -9.80
N ARG A 155 11.08 13.52 -10.53
CA ARG A 155 10.74 14.83 -9.94
C ARG A 155 9.48 14.79 -9.08
N LEU A 156 8.52 13.93 -9.44
CA LEU A 156 7.31 13.68 -8.66
C LEU A 156 7.57 12.76 -7.44
N GLY A 157 8.80 12.26 -7.26
CA GLY A 157 9.18 11.42 -6.14
C GLY A 157 8.89 9.93 -6.35
N TYR A 158 8.62 9.50 -7.58
CA TYR A 158 8.49 8.08 -7.93
C TYR A 158 9.86 7.46 -8.19
N GLN A 159 10.00 6.17 -7.89
CA GLN A 159 11.17 5.37 -8.23
C GLN A 159 10.77 4.14 -9.01
N GLN A 160 11.60 3.72 -9.97
CA GLN A 160 11.35 2.53 -10.75
C GLN A 160 11.93 1.29 -10.06
N ILE A 161 11.06 0.33 -9.72
CA ILE A 161 11.45 -0.98 -9.17
C ILE A 161 10.74 -2.07 -9.97
N GLY A 162 11.49 -3.03 -10.51
CA GLY A 162 10.93 -4.16 -11.26
C GLY A 162 10.07 -3.73 -12.46
N GLY A 163 10.48 -2.64 -13.14
CA GLY A 163 9.74 -2.07 -14.27
C GLY A 163 8.50 -1.25 -13.89
N ARG A 164 8.25 -0.98 -12.60
CA ARG A 164 7.09 -0.23 -12.12
C ARG A 164 7.50 1.03 -11.38
N TRP A 165 6.78 2.12 -11.60
CA TRP A 165 6.93 3.36 -10.85
C TRP A 165 6.18 3.29 -9.52
N LEU A 166 6.90 3.44 -8.42
CA LEU A 166 6.36 3.40 -7.06
C LEU A 166 6.54 4.76 -6.39
N SER A 167 5.48 5.29 -5.77
CA SER A 167 5.56 6.46 -4.90
C SER A 167 6.34 6.12 -3.63
N ARG A 168 6.72 7.15 -2.86
CA ARG A 168 7.37 6.97 -1.57
C ARG A 168 6.55 6.09 -0.62
N GLU A 169 5.23 6.29 -0.56
CA GLU A 169 4.32 5.53 0.28
C GLU A 169 4.31 4.06 -0.15
N GLN A 170 4.21 3.81 -1.46
CA GLN A 170 4.25 2.46 -2.02
C GLN A 170 5.60 1.77 -1.75
N LEU A 171 6.71 2.50 -1.81
CA LEU A 171 8.03 1.98 -1.46
C LEU A 171 8.14 1.60 0.01
N LEU A 172 7.60 2.42 0.92
CA LEU A 172 7.59 2.12 2.35
C LEU A 172 6.76 0.88 2.65
N GLU A 173 5.57 0.77 2.06
CA GLU A 173 4.70 -0.40 2.19
C GLU A 173 5.37 -1.67 1.64
N TRP A 174 5.96 -1.57 0.44
CA TRP A 174 6.68 -2.67 -0.20
C TRP A 174 7.87 -3.15 0.65
N ASN A 175 8.67 -2.22 1.18
CA ASN A 175 9.78 -2.54 2.07
C ASN A 175 9.31 -3.25 3.35
N GLU A 176 8.22 -2.79 3.96
CA GLU A 176 7.68 -3.39 5.18
C GLU A 176 7.09 -4.78 4.94
N LEU A 177 6.41 -5.00 3.81
CA LEU A 177 5.93 -6.32 3.41
C LEU A 177 7.10 -7.28 3.17
N ASN A 178 8.12 -6.86 2.43
CA ASN A 178 9.31 -7.67 2.17
C ASN A 178 10.05 -8.02 3.46
N ARG A 179 10.25 -7.04 4.35
CA ARG A 179 10.90 -7.25 5.65
C ARG A 179 10.16 -8.30 6.48
N ARG A 180 8.82 -8.27 6.50
CA ARG A 180 8.00 -9.29 7.19
C ARG A 180 8.14 -10.66 6.54
N ALA A 181 8.10 -10.73 5.21
CA ALA A 181 8.29 -11.98 4.47
C ALA A 181 9.68 -12.59 4.71
N GLU A 182 10.74 -11.78 4.67
CA GLU A 182 12.11 -12.21 4.98
C GLU A 182 12.25 -12.74 6.40
N GLN A 183 11.63 -12.06 7.38
CA GLN A 183 11.63 -12.51 8.78
C GLN A 183 10.86 -13.82 8.96
N SER A 184 9.73 -13.97 8.27
CA SER A 184 8.95 -15.19 8.24
C SER A 184 9.78 -16.35 7.70
N LEU A 185 10.39 -16.19 6.53
CA LEU A 185 11.23 -17.21 5.89
C LEU A 185 12.43 -17.57 6.77
N LYS A 186 13.18 -16.58 7.26
CA LYS A 186 14.33 -16.81 8.14
C LYS A 186 13.97 -17.63 9.38
N LYS A 187 12.79 -17.42 9.95
CA LYS A 187 12.32 -18.11 11.15
C LYS A 187 11.79 -19.52 10.84
N TRP A 188 10.98 -19.66 9.79
CA TRP A 188 10.13 -20.84 9.61
C TRP A 188 10.54 -21.75 8.47
N GLU A 189 11.28 -21.26 7.47
CA GLU A 189 11.69 -22.04 6.29
C GLU A 189 12.42 -23.34 6.66
N PRO A 190 13.40 -23.36 7.58
CA PRO A 190 14.12 -24.61 7.90
C PRO A 190 13.20 -25.70 8.46
N GLN A 191 12.24 -25.31 9.32
CA GLN A 191 11.29 -26.25 9.91
C GLN A 191 10.27 -26.72 8.87
N LEU A 192 9.70 -25.80 8.09
CA LEU A 192 8.68 -26.13 7.08
C LEU A 192 9.24 -27.03 5.99
N THR A 193 10.45 -26.77 5.49
CA THR A 193 11.10 -27.59 4.47
C THR A 193 11.36 -29.02 4.97
N LYS A 194 11.85 -29.15 6.21
CA LYS A 194 12.06 -30.46 6.84
C LYS A 194 10.76 -31.26 7.01
N GLN A 195 9.65 -30.58 7.30
CA GLN A 195 8.35 -31.26 7.40
C GLN A 195 7.79 -31.59 6.02
N ALA A 196 7.94 -30.72 5.03
CA ALA A 196 7.51 -30.96 3.65
C ALA A 196 8.08 -32.27 3.08
N GLU A 197 9.37 -32.56 3.33
CA GLU A 197 10.01 -33.81 2.91
C GLU A 197 9.44 -35.07 3.59
N ARG A 198 8.81 -34.92 4.75
CA ARG A 198 8.20 -36.03 5.51
C ARG A 198 6.74 -36.27 5.11
N LEU A 199 6.05 -35.22 4.67
CA LEU A 199 4.66 -35.31 4.20
C LEU A 199 4.55 -36.30 3.03
N ALA A 200 5.57 -36.38 2.17
CA ALA A 200 5.61 -37.25 0.99
C ALA A 200 5.82 -38.76 1.25
N ARG A 201 5.90 -39.23 2.51
CA ARG A 201 6.32 -40.61 2.82
C ARG A 201 5.21 -41.58 3.21
N SER A 202 4.28 -41.19 4.10
CA SER A 202 3.15 -42.06 4.50
C SER A 202 2.00 -41.29 5.17
N PRO A 203 0.74 -41.80 5.12
CA PRO A 203 -0.42 -41.10 5.69
C PRO A 203 -0.32 -40.81 7.21
N ALA A 204 0.16 -41.77 8.01
CA ALA A 204 0.30 -41.58 9.46
C ALA A 204 1.38 -40.54 9.81
N GLN A 205 2.50 -40.53 9.07
CA GLN A 205 3.55 -39.53 9.24
C GLN A 205 3.08 -38.14 8.80
N ARG A 206 2.23 -38.08 7.77
CA ARG A 206 1.59 -36.84 7.34
C ARG A 206 0.72 -36.25 8.44
N GLU A 207 -0.19 -37.04 9.00
CA GLU A 207 -1.09 -36.57 10.06
C GLU A 207 -0.31 -36.05 11.27
N GLN A 208 0.73 -36.79 11.69
CA GLN A 208 1.61 -36.37 12.78
C GLN A 208 2.38 -35.08 12.46
N ALA A 209 2.89 -34.93 11.24
CA ALA A 209 3.61 -33.72 10.81
C ALA A 209 2.68 -32.50 10.75
N VAL A 210 1.46 -32.66 10.20
CA VAL A 210 0.45 -31.60 10.15
C VAL A 210 0.00 -31.20 11.56
N ALA A 211 -0.27 -32.16 12.44
CA ALA A 211 -0.63 -31.87 13.83
C ALA A 211 0.50 -31.15 14.59
N GLY A 212 1.75 -31.52 14.34
CA GLY A 212 2.93 -30.83 14.89
C GLY A 212 3.03 -29.40 14.38
N LEU A 213 2.84 -29.19 13.07
CA LEU A 213 2.87 -27.86 12.47
C LEU A 213 1.77 -26.96 13.06
N LYS A 214 0.51 -27.43 13.10
CA LYS A 214 -0.64 -26.70 13.66
C LYS A 214 -0.42 -26.19 15.10
N LYS A 215 0.37 -26.91 15.91
CA LYS A 215 0.71 -26.49 17.28
C LYS A 215 1.83 -25.46 17.35
N SER A 216 2.72 -25.44 16.35
CA SER A 216 3.96 -24.66 16.38
C SER A 216 3.89 -23.35 15.60
N VAL A 217 3.17 -23.31 14.48
CA VAL A 217 3.14 -22.15 13.59
C VAL A 217 2.15 -21.10 14.07
N ASP A 218 2.49 -19.84 13.85
CA ASP A 218 1.65 -18.67 14.17
C ASP A 218 1.49 -17.78 12.92
N LEU A 219 0.82 -16.63 13.05
CA LEU A 219 0.62 -15.68 11.95
C LEU A 219 1.94 -15.21 11.31
N SER A 220 3.07 -15.22 12.03
CA SER A 220 4.37 -14.87 11.45
C SER A 220 4.89 -15.91 10.46
N ALA A 221 4.24 -17.07 10.33
CA ALA A 221 4.61 -18.13 9.40
C ALA A 221 3.91 -18.05 8.03
N VAL A 222 2.92 -17.17 7.85
CA VAL A 222 2.08 -17.14 6.64
C VAL A 222 2.90 -17.08 5.36
N ALA A 223 3.82 -16.11 5.24
CA ALA A 223 4.65 -15.97 4.05
C ALA A 223 5.55 -17.19 3.79
N ALA A 224 6.10 -17.80 4.86
CA ALA A 224 6.89 -19.02 4.73
C ALA A 224 6.04 -20.25 4.35
N ILE A 225 4.80 -20.34 4.84
CA ILE A 225 3.85 -21.39 4.45
C ILE A 225 3.52 -21.27 2.97
N GLU A 226 3.17 -20.06 2.49
CA GLU A 226 2.93 -19.80 1.06
C GLU A 226 4.15 -20.19 0.21
N TYR A 227 5.33 -19.74 0.60
CA TYR A 227 6.56 -19.97 -0.18
C TYR A 227 7.00 -21.45 -0.21
N VAL A 228 7.01 -22.12 0.94
CA VAL A 228 7.60 -23.46 1.07
C VAL A 228 6.62 -24.57 0.69
N LEU A 229 5.34 -24.42 1.07
CA LEU A 229 4.36 -25.50 0.96
C LEU A 229 3.41 -25.29 -0.22
N ALA A 230 2.93 -24.07 -0.47
CA ALA A 230 1.81 -23.86 -1.37
C ALA A 230 2.12 -24.00 -2.87
N GLY A 231 3.40 -24.01 -3.27
CA GLY A 231 3.83 -24.13 -4.66
C GLY A 231 4.57 -25.43 -5.01
N ARG A 232 4.78 -26.34 -4.06
CA ARG A 232 5.67 -27.50 -4.24
C ARG A 232 4.97 -28.65 -4.95
N ASP A 233 3.89 -29.14 -4.38
CA ASP A 233 3.04 -30.20 -4.93
C ASP A 233 1.63 -30.09 -4.33
N GLU A 234 0.66 -30.83 -4.90
CA GLU A 234 -0.74 -30.76 -4.46
C GLU A 234 -0.93 -31.10 -2.98
N GLU A 235 -0.19 -32.09 -2.48
CA GLU A 235 -0.33 -32.59 -1.12
C GLU A 235 0.15 -31.57 -0.09
N THR A 236 1.32 -30.98 -0.30
CA THR A 236 1.87 -29.93 0.55
C THR A 236 1.08 -28.63 0.45
N ALA A 237 0.52 -28.31 -0.72
CA ALA A 237 -0.35 -27.16 -0.89
C ALA A 237 -1.69 -27.31 -0.15
N LEU A 238 -2.27 -28.51 -0.10
CA LEU A 238 -3.43 -28.77 0.76
C LEU A 238 -3.11 -28.59 2.24
N VAL A 239 -1.91 -29.01 2.68
CA VAL A 239 -1.44 -28.75 4.04
C VAL A 239 -1.27 -27.25 4.31
N ALA A 240 -0.77 -26.47 3.34
CA ALA A 240 -0.71 -25.01 3.48
C ALA A 240 -2.11 -24.42 3.74
N VAL A 241 -3.12 -24.81 2.96
CA VAL A 241 -4.51 -24.37 3.17
C VAL A 241 -5.02 -24.75 4.56
N GLU A 242 -4.74 -25.97 5.02
CA GLU A 242 -5.12 -26.41 6.38
C GLU A 242 -4.47 -25.60 7.50
N LEU A 243 -3.21 -25.17 7.32
CA LEU A 243 -2.49 -24.35 8.29
C LEU A 243 -2.98 -22.90 8.29
N LEU A 244 -3.31 -22.36 7.11
CA LEU A 244 -3.81 -20.98 6.96
C LEU A 244 -5.27 -20.82 7.38
N ARG A 245 -6.09 -21.87 7.26
CA ARG A 245 -7.53 -21.81 7.60
C ARG A 245 -7.84 -21.27 9.01
N PRO A 246 -7.18 -21.71 10.10
CA PRO A 246 -7.44 -21.18 11.44
C PRO A 246 -6.74 -19.84 11.74
N MET A 247 -5.89 -19.35 10.84
CA MET A 247 -5.14 -18.10 11.04
C MET A 247 -5.99 -16.89 10.68
N GLU A 248 -6.39 -16.08 11.67
CA GLU A 248 -7.14 -14.83 11.45
C GLU A 248 -6.20 -13.66 11.14
N GLY A 249 -6.40 -13.01 9.99
CA GLY A 249 -5.67 -11.82 9.60
C GLY A 249 -5.51 -11.67 8.09
N PHE A 250 -5.28 -10.42 7.66
CA PHE A 250 -5.10 -10.00 6.28
C PHE A 250 -4.21 -10.93 5.45
N GLU A 251 -2.99 -11.22 5.93
CA GLU A 251 -2.02 -12.02 5.17
C GLU A 251 -2.51 -13.46 4.93
N ALA A 252 -3.17 -14.08 5.91
CA ALA A 252 -3.71 -15.44 5.77
C ALA A 252 -4.95 -15.46 4.86
N SER A 253 -5.84 -14.47 4.99
CA SER A 253 -7.00 -14.30 4.11
C SER A 253 -6.55 -14.13 2.65
N LEU A 254 -5.54 -13.28 2.40
CA LEU A 254 -4.98 -13.03 1.08
C LEU A 254 -4.26 -14.25 0.50
N ALA A 255 -3.51 -14.99 1.33
CA ALA A 255 -2.87 -16.25 0.94
C ALA A 255 -3.90 -17.29 0.47
N LEU A 256 -4.98 -17.48 1.23
CA LEU A 256 -6.10 -18.35 0.84
C LEU A 256 -6.76 -17.89 -0.47
N ALA A 257 -6.97 -16.59 -0.62
CA ALA A 257 -7.55 -16.02 -1.85
C ALA A 257 -6.67 -16.28 -3.08
N ARG A 258 -5.34 -16.11 -2.95
CA ARG A 258 -4.39 -16.44 -4.03
C ARG A 258 -4.44 -17.92 -4.39
N GLN A 259 -4.48 -18.81 -3.40
CA GLN A 259 -4.58 -20.25 -3.66
C GLN A 259 -5.93 -20.63 -4.30
N ALA A 260 -7.02 -19.99 -3.91
CA ALA A 260 -8.34 -20.23 -4.49
C ALA A 260 -8.39 -19.89 -5.98
N VAL A 261 -7.67 -18.84 -6.40
CA VAL A 261 -7.70 -18.32 -7.78
C VAL A 261 -6.58 -18.92 -8.65
N PHE A 262 -5.34 -18.97 -8.15
CA PHE A 262 -4.15 -19.20 -8.97
C PHE A 262 -3.48 -20.56 -8.78
N SER A 263 -3.92 -21.37 -7.80
CA SER A 263 -3.29 -22.68 -7.60
C SER A 263 -3.48 -23.56 -8.85
N PRO A 264 -2.42 -24.27 -9.31
CA PRO A 264 -2.54 -25.15 -10.46
C PRO A 264 -3.44 -26.36 -10.18
N TRP A 265 -3.59 -26.75 -8.91
CA TRP A 265 -4.37 -27.92 -8.51
C TRP A 265 -5.80 -27.59 -8.15
N GLU A 266 -6.75 -28.31 -8.74
CA GLU A 266 -8.18 -28.08 -8.52
C GLU A 266 -8.60 -28.32 -7.07
N ALA A 267 -8.06 -29.35 -6.41
CA ALA A 267 -8.39 -29.64 -5.02
C ALA A 267 -7.95 -28.49 -4.09
N VAL A 268 -6.79 -27.89 -4.35
CA VAL A 268 -6.29 -26.74 -3.59
C VAL A 268 -7.18 -25.52 -3.81
N ARG A 269 -7.56 -25.22 -5.06
CA ARG A 269 -8.48 -24.10 -5.36
C ARG A 269 -9.81 -24.26 -4.60
N LYS A 270 -10.42 -25.44 -4.65
CA LYS A 270 -11.69 -25.75 -3.94
C LYS A 270 -11.53 -25.62 -2.42
N SER A 271 -10.48 -26.21 -1.85
CA SER A 271 -10.23 -26.19 -0.40
C SER A 271 -9.97 -24.77 0.13
N ALA A 272 -9.19 -23.98 -0.61
CA ALA A 272 -8.90 -22.59 -0.27
C ALA A 272 -10.15 -21.71 -0.43
N GLY A 273 -10.91 -21.88 -1.52
CA GLY A 273 -12.17 -21.18 -1.74
C GLY A 273 -13.20 -21.47 -0.64
N ALA A 274 -13.28 -22.70 -0.15
CA ALA A 274 -14.12 -23.08 0.98
C ALA A 274 -13.64 -22.54 2.34
N ALA A 275 -12.40 -22.04 2.44
CA ALA A 275 -11.85 -21.44 3.65
C ALA A 275 -12.02 -19.91 3.72
N LEU A 276 -12.51 -19.28 2.64
CA LEU A 276 -12.77 -17.84 2.56
C LEU A 276 -14.10 -17.36 3.17
N PRO A 277 -15.19 -18.16 3.22
CA PRO A 277 -16.42 -17.74 3.89
C PRO A 277 -16.16 -17.30 5.33
N GLY A 278 -16.63 -16.11 5.71
CA GLY A 278 -16.40 -15.52 7.03
C GLY A 278 -15.16 -14.65 7.15
N ARG A 279 -14.28 -14.60 6.13
CA ARG A 279 -13.18 -13.64 6.07
C ARG A 279 -13.68 -12.23 5.73
N PRO A 280 -13.12 -11.16 6.34
CA PRO A 280 -13.41 -9.79 5.93
C PRO A 280 -13.09 -9.59 4.44
N LEU A 281 -14.02 -9.02 3.67
CA LEU A 281 -13.84 -8.86 2.22
C LEU A 281 -12.72 -7.85 1.89
N ASP A 282 -12.55 -6.85 2.74
CA ASP A 282 -11.47 -5.87 2.67
C ASP A 282 -10.08 -6.49 2.83
N ASP A 283 -9.97 -7.71 3.37
CA ASP A 283 -8.67 -8.39 3.48
C ASP A 283 -8.11 -8.89 2.15
N PHE A 284 -8.95 -9.13 1.12
CA PHE A 284 -8.48 -9.82 -0.09
C PHE A 284 -9.18 -9.40 -1.39
N VAL A 285 -10.42 -8.91 -1.34
CA VAL A 285 -11.14 -8.47 -2.54
C VAL A 285 -10.39 -7.35 -3.27
N PRO A 286 -9.85 -6.32 -2.61
CA PRO A 286 -9.16 -5.24 -3.32
C PRO A 286 -7.94 -5.71 -4.10
N ASP A 287 -7.12 -6.60 -3.53
CA ASP A 287 -5.98 -7.18 -4.24
C ASP A 287 -6.42 -8.04 -5.42
N LEU A 288 -7.48 -8.85 -5.26
CA LEU A 288 -8.04 -9.63 -6.37
C LEU A 288 -8.59 -8.74 -7.49
N LEU A 289 -9.30 -7.65 -7.15
CA LEU A 289 -9.76 -6.66 -8.14
C LEU A 289 -8.58 -5.98 -8.82
N GLY A 290 -7.49 -5.72 -8.09
CA GLY A 290 -6.24 -5.21 -8.62
C GLY A 290 -5.65 -6.09 -9.73
N LEU A 291 -5.82 -7.41 -9.63
CA LEU A 291 -5.37 -8.38 -10.66
C LEU A 291 -6.27 -8.40 -11.90
N LEU A 292 -7.54 -8.02 -11.75
CA LEU A 292 -8.49 -7.89 -12.86
C LEU A 292 -8.35 -6.56 -13.62
N ARG A 293 -7.63 -5.59 -13.06
CA ARG A 293 -7.31 -4.35 -13.77
C ARG A 293 -6.30 -4.67 -14.87
N THR A 294 -6.79 -4.76 -16.10
CA THR A 294 -5.95 -4.54 -17.27
C THR A 294 -5.25 -3.18 -17.09
N PRO A 295 -3.92 -3.08 -17.33
CA PRO A 295 -3.31 -1.77 -17.42
C PRO A 295 -4.11 -1.00 -18.46
N ILE A 296 -4.62 0.18 -18.09
CA ILE A 296 -5.07 1.14 -19.07
C ILE A 296 -3.80 1.48 -19.84
N LYS A 297 -3.56 0.76 -20.93
CA LYS A 297 -2.78 1.28 -22.04
C LYS A 297 -3.59 2.45 -22.54
N SER A 298 -3.36 3.62 -21.95
CA SER A 298 -3.48 4.82 -22.75
C SER A 298 -2.38 4.64 -23.77
N ASP A 299 -2.74 4.22 -24.98
CA ASP A 299 -1.87 4.42 -26.12
C ASP A 299 -1.62 5.93 -26.17
N LEU A 300 -0.48 6.33 -25.61
CA LEU A 300 0.10 7.67 -25.61
C LEU A 300 1.35 7.61 -26.48
#